data_AF-A0A519RZ49-F1
#
_entry.id   AF-A0A519RZ49-F1
#
_cell.length_a   1.000
_cell.length_b   1.000
_cell.length_c   1.000
_cell.angle_alpha   90.00
_cell.angle_beta   90.00
_cell.angle_gamma   90.00
#
_symmetry.space_group_name_H-M   'P 1'
#
loop_
_entity.id
_entity.type
_entity.pdbx_description
1 polymer ?
#
loop_
_entity_poly.entity_id
_entity_poly.type
_entity_poly.pdbx_seq_one_letter_code
_entity_poly.pdbx_strand_id
1 'polypeptide(L)'
;MFAILIKIKAMRVLRITFFLFINAFYANAQYDFEKYPSIEYKDYDWETVKSDDGVTHKVIVPDFYINSESLILKINYYTEEAKDSEIYISGIKYKEDIPYTPIGLSSLRIADVNGDGLKDIKIISYYMGNGLASLNVKVIYFFQQANGGFIKIAYEDKMGDNRLERDFDGDGNFEIITMKIQGHKNHNYWLFNIYNFVNGKIENVNSKENYPIMVQILNRETFKITSKLSRQEMKQYQVNNLENYNN
;
A
#
# COMPACT_ATOMS: atom_id res chain seq x y z
N MET A 1 -48.55 9.86 -32.91
CA MET A 1 -47.22 10.47 -32.65
C MET A 1 -47.02 10.89 -31.18
N PHE A 2 -48.05 11.40 -30.49
CA PHE A 2 -47.96 11.82 -29.06
C PHE A 2 -47.68 10.68 -28.05
N ALA A 3 -48.17 9.46 -28.29
CA ALA A 3 -48.00 8.33 -27.35
C ALA A 3 -46.56 7.76 -27.30
N ILE A 4 -45.75 7.99 -28.34
CA ILE A 4 -44.37 7.46 -28.42
C ILE A 4 -43.40 8.34 -27.61
N LEU A 5 -43.63 9.65 -27.53
CA LEU A 5 -42.81 10.57 -26.73
C LEU A 5 -42.92 10.32 -25.21
N ILE A 6 -44.09 9.90 -24.73
CA ILE A 6 -44.32 9.65 -23.29
C ILE A 6 -43.59 8.38 -22.83
N LYS A 7 -43.58 7.32 -23.64
CA LYS A 7 -42.83 6.07 -23.35
C LYS A 7 -41.31 6.30 -23.28
N ILE A 8 -40.77 7.19 -24.11
CA ILE A 8 -39.32 7.48 -24.14
C ILE A 8 -38.89 8.31 -22.92
N LYS A 9 -39.72 9.26 -22.44
CA LYS A 9 -39.46 10.00 -21.20
C LYS A 9 -39.55 9.11 -19.96
N ALA A 10 -40.54 8.21 -19.88
CA ALA A 10 -40.70 7.30 -18.74
C ALA A 10 -39.53 6.31 -18.58
N MET A 11 -38.99 5.75 -19.68
CA MET A 11 -37.81 4.88 -19.63
C MET A 11 -36.51 5.62 -19.24
N ARG A 12 -36.37 6.89 -19.62
CA ARG A 12 -35.20 7.71 -19.24
C ARG A 12 -35.21 8.04 -17.74
N VAL A 13 -36.37 8.34 -17.16
CA VAL A 13 -36.50 8.58 -15.72
C VAL A 13 -36.25 7.30 -14.93
N LEU A 14 -36.78 6.15 -15.37
CA LEU A 14 -36.59 4.86 -14.68
C LEU A 14 -35.12 4.38 -14.67
N ARG A 15 -34.36 4.65 -15.74
CA ARG A 15 -32.91 4.35 -15.80
C ARG A 15 -32.08 5.23 -14.86
N ILE A 16 -32.42 6.51 -14.71
CA ILE A 16 -31.72 7.43 -13.81
C ILE A 16 -31.97 7.05 -12.33
N THR A 17 -33.21 6.67 -11.99
CA THR A 17 -33.53 6.23 -10.61
C THR A 17 -32.86 4.90 -10.26
N PHE A 18 -32.72 3.97 -11.21
CA PHE A 18 -32.03 2.69 -10.98
C PHE A 18 -30.52 2.86 -10.74
N PHE A 19 -29.87 3.79 -11.45
CA PHE A 19 -28.46 4.13 -11.21
C PHE A 19 -28.22 4.85 -9.86
N LEU A 20 -29.18 5.64 -9.38
CA LEU A 20 -29.09 6.28 -8.06
C LEU A 20 -29.29 5.29 -6.90
N PHE A 21 -30.11 4.26 -7.07
CA PHE A 21 -30.31 3.23 -6.04
C PHE A 21 -29.11 2.29 -5.91
N ILE A 22 -28.41 1.95 -6.99
CA ILE A 22 -27.24 1.05 -6.92
C ILE A 22 -26.08 1.72 -6.15
N ASN A 23 -25.85 3.03 -6.33
CA ASN A 23 -24.79 3.75 -5.61
C ASN A 23 -25.03 3.85 -4.09
N ALA A 24 -26.30 3.80 -3.64
CA ALA A 24 -26.62 3.91 -2.21
C ALA A 24 -26.25 2.65 -1.39
N PHE A 25 -26.11 1.47 -2.04
CA PHE A 25 -25.80 0.22 -1.35
C PHE A 25 -24.30 -0.11 -1.26
N TYR A 26 -23.44 0.54 -2.06
CA TYR A 26 -21.99 0.28 -2.03
C TYR A 26 -21.23 1.04 -0.92
N ALA A 27 -21.86 1.98 -0.22
CA ALA A 27 -21.16 2.94 0.65
C ALA A 27 -20.87 2.49 2.10
N ASN A 28 -20.90 1.19 2.45
CA ASN A 28 -20.74 0.76 3.84
C ASN A 28 -19.55 -0.17 4.14
N ALA A 29 -18.79 -0.60 3.13
CA ALA A 29 -17.66 -1.52 3.29
C ALA A 29 -16.34 -0.90 2.82
N GLN A 30 -16.07 0.34 3.26
CA GLN A 30 -14.88 1.08 2.87
C GLN A 30 -14.27 1.80 4.05
N TYR A 31 -12.94 1.82 4.11
CA TYR A 31 -12.21 2.63 5.09
C TYR A 31 -12.31 4.11 4.73
N ASP A 32 -12.12 4.99 5.73
CA ASP A 32 -12.26 6.45 5.54
C ASP A 32 -11.31 7.02 4.47
N PHE A 33 -10.14 6.41 4.27
CA PHE A 33 -9.18 6.83 3.23
C PHE A 33 -9.59 6.42 1.80
N GLU A 34 -10.56 5.53 1.62
CA GLU A 34 -10.91 5.02 0.28
C GLU A 34 -11.78 5.98 -0.53
N LYS A 35 -12.23 7.08 0.09
CA LYS A 35 -12.91 8.19 -0.61
C LYS A 35 -11.96 9.06 -1.43
N TYR A 36 -10.65 8.99 -1.19
CA TYR A 36 -9.63 9.77 -1.91
C TYR A 36 -9.14 9.04 -3.16
N PRO A 37 -8.66 9.78 -4.19
CA PRO A 37 -8.05 9.18 -5.37
C PRO A 37 -6.92 8.21 -5.01
N SER A 38 -6.89 7.05 -5.67
CA SER A 38 -5.85 6.04 -5.49
C SER A 38 -4.74 6.20 -6.50
N ILE A 39 -3.51 5.87 -6.10
CA ILE A 39 -2.40 5.72 -7.05
C ILE A 39 -2.69 4.60 -8.07
N GLU A 40 -2.26 4.80 -9.32
CA GLU A 40 -2.34 3.80 -10.38
C GLU A 40 -0.98 3.11 -10.57
N TYR A 41 -0.87 1.86 -10.12
CA TYR A 41 0.33 1.06 -10.32
C TYR A 41 0.33 0.32 -11.64
N LYS A 42 1.51 0.21 -12.24
CA LYS A 42 1.80 -0.85 -13.20
C LYS A 42 2.44 -2.02 -12.47
N ASP A 43 1.76 -3.16 -12.47
CA ASP A 43 2.23 -4.40 -11.87
C ASP A 43 3.09 -5.21 -12.85
N TYR A 44 4.13 -5.86 -12.33
CA TYR A 44 4.99 -6.80 -13.06
C TYR A 44 5.17 -8.08 -12.25
N ASP A 45 4.96 -9.22 -12.90
CA ASP A 45 5.13 -10.52 -12.28
C ASP A 45 6.60 -10.95 -12.26
N TRP A 46 6.94 -11.74 -11.24
CA TRP A 46 8.29 -12.23 -11.03
C TRP A 46 8.55 -13.50 -11.83
N GLU A 47 9.66 -13.51 -12.57
CA GLU A 47 10.30 -14.74 -13.02
C GLU A 47 11.01 -15.37 -11.83
N THR A 48 10.65 -16.60 -11.46
CA THR A 48 11.21 -17.29 -10.28
C THR A 48 12.04 -18.50 -10.71
N VAL A 49 13.31 -18.50 -10.32
CA VAL A 49 14.24 -19.62 -10.55
C VAL A 49 14.64 -20.21 -9.21
N LYS A 50 14.50 -21.53 -9.08
CA LYS A 50 14.93 -22.29 -7.89
C LYS A 50 16.19 -23.08 -8.24
N SER A 51 17.17 -23.08 -7.35
CA SER A 51 18.39 -23.88 -7.41
C SER A 51 18.71 -24.48 -6.04
N ASP A 52 19.73 -25.32 -5.98
CA ASP A 52 20.20 -25.91 -4.70
C ASP A 52 20.67 -24.81 -3.72
N ASP A 53 21.24 -23.73 -4.26
CA ASP A 53 21.77 -22.59 -3.50
C ASP A 53 20.68 -21.62 -2.98
N GLY A 54 19.44 -21.70 -3.49
CA GLY A 54 18.44 -20.68 -3.17
C GLY A 54 17.29 -20.51 -4.17
N VAL A 55 16.56 -19.41 -3.98
CA VAL A 55 15.51 -18.93 -4.88
C VAL A 55 15.85 -17.52 -5.34
N THR A 56 15.81 -17.30 -6.65
CA THR A 56 15.96 -15.97 -7.24
C THR A 56 14.65 -15.57 -7.89
N HIS A 57 14.13 -14.41 -7.49
CA HIS A 57 13.07 -13.72 -8.22
C HIS A 57 13.68 -12.61 -9.05
N LYS A 58 13.28 -12.50 -10.31
CA LYS A 58 13.78 -11.51 -11.25
C LYS A 58 12.62 -10.86 -11.99
N VAL A 59 12.77 -9.57 -12.27
CA VAL A 59 11.85 -8.82 -13.12
C VAL A 59 12.64 -7.81 -13.93
N ILE A 60 12.21 -7.60 -15.17
CA ILE A 60 12.76 -6.57 -16.08
C ILE A 60 11.61 -5.62 -16.38
N VAL A 61 11.81 -4.34 -16.03
CA VAL A 61 10.84 -3.27 -16.30
C VAL A 61 11.39 -2.44 -17.45
N PRO A 62 10.81 -2.52 -18.67
CA PRO A 62 11.26 -1.73 -19.80
C PRO A 62 10.94 -0.24 -19.61
N ASP A 63 11.75 0.61 -20.23
CA ASP A 63 11.59 2.07 -20.26
C ASP A 63 11.40 2.67 -18.85
N PHE A 64 12.15 2.17 -17.86
CA PHE A 64 11.96 2.57 -16.46
C PHE A 64 12.53 3.96 -16.21
N TYR A 65 13.75 4.20 -16.65
CA TYR A 65 14.46 5.46 -16.46
C TYR A 65 14.09 6.50 -17.54
N ILE A 66 14.38 7.78 -17.29
CA ILE A 66 14.10 8.89 -18.23
C ILE A 66 14.77 8.68 -19.59
N ASN A 67 15.96 8.08 -19.62
CA ASN A 67 16.70 7.74 -20.84
C ASN A 67 16.17 6.47 -21.55
N SER A 68 14.99 5.97 -21.14
CA SER A 68 14.36 4.75 -21.65
C SER A 68 15.14 3.46 -21.37
N GLU A 69 16.11 3.49 -20.44
CA GLU A 69 16.78 2.27 -20.01
C GLU A 69 15.85 1.40 -19.16
N SER A 70 16.01 0.08 -19.31
CA SER A 70 15.27 -0.91 -18.53
C SER A 70 15.85 -1.03 -17.13
N LEU A 71 14.97 -1.20 -16.14
CA LEU A 71 15.35 -1.62 -14.79
C LEU A 71 15.43 -3.14 -14.75
N ILE A 72 16.48 -3.68 -14.14
CA ILE A 72 16.57 -5.09 -13.77
C ILE A 72 16.56 -5.18 -12.26
N LEU A 73 15.56 -5.86 -11.70
CA LEU A 73 15.48 -6.10 -10.26
C LEU A 73 15.55 -7.60 -9.98
N LYS A 74 16.38 -7.97 -8.99
CA LYS A 74 16.51 -9.35 -8.51
C LYS A 74 16.38 -9.39 -6.99
N ILE A 75 15.74 -10.43 -6.46
CA ILE A 75 15.72 -10.76 -5.03
C ILE A 75 16.24 -12.18 -4.89
N ASN A 76 17.33 -12.35 -4.14
CA ASN A 76 17.92 -13.65 -3.86
C ASN A 76 17.61 -14.05 -2.41
N TYR A 77 17.15 -15.29 -2.25
CA TYR A 77 16.98 -15.99 -0.98
C TYR A 77 17.92 -17.20 -0.95
N TYR A 78 18.67 -17.37 0.14
CA TYR A 78 19.68 -18.43 0.25
C TYR A 78 19.21 -19.54 1.22
N THR A 79 19.46 -20.79 0.88
CA THR A 79 19.00 -21.98 1.64
C THR A 79 19.87 -22.30 2.85
N GLU A 80 21.15 -21.90 2.83
CA GLU A 80 22.11 -22.20 3.88
C GLU A 80 22.40 -20.98 4.76
N GLU A 81 21.84 -21.03 5.97
CA GLU A 81 21.95 -20.07 7.07
C GLU A 81 21.11 -18.80 6.86
N ALA A 82 20.59 -18.26 7.97
CA ALA A 82 19.73 -17.08 8.07
C ALA A 82 20.42 -15.78 7.57
N LYS A 83 20.80 -15.76 6.30
CA LYS A 83 21.43 -14.66 5.60
C LYS A 83 20.34 -13.78 5.02
N ASP A 84 20.47 -12.48 5.29
CA ASP A 84 19.62 -11.41 4.78
C ASP A 84 19.26 -11.65 3.31
N SER A 85 18.02 -11.37 2.94
CA SER A 85 17.65 -11.33 1.53
C SER A 85 18.39 -10.20 0.84
N GLU A 86 18.80 -10.44 -0.40
CA GLU A 86 19.57 -9.46 -1.16
C GLU A 86 18.74 -8.95 -2.33
N ILE A 87 18.47 -7.65 -2.33
CA ILE A 87 17.77 -6.97 -3.42
C ILE A 87 18.83 -6.32 -4.30
N TYR A 88 18.84 -6.65 -5.58
CA TYR A 88 19.69 -6.02 -6.58
C TYR A 88 18.84 -5.18 -7.51
N ILE A 89 19.17 -3.91 -7.67
CA ILE A 89 18.52 -2.98 -8.61
C ILE A 89 19.58 -2.46 -9.55
N SER A 90 19.50 -2.86 -10.83
CA SER A 90 20.47 -2.51 -11.87
C SER A 90 21.93 -2.79 -11.45
N GLY A 91 22.14 -3.86 -10.67
CA GLY A 91 23.46 -4.28 -10.17
C GLY A 91 23.87 -3.69 -8.81
N ILE A 92 23.15 -2.68 -8.31
CA ILE A 92 23.37 -2.12 -6.96
C ILE A 92 22.68 -3.00 -5.93
N LYS A 93 23.42 -3.40 -4.89
CA LYS A 93 22.93 -4.27 -3.81
C LYS A 93 22.34 -3.46 -2.66
N TYR A 94 21.15 -3.86 -2.23
CA TYR A 94 20.46 -3.40 -1.04
C TYR A 94 20.21 -4.59 -0.12
N LYS A 95 20.64 -4.48 1.14
CA LYS A 95 20.33 -5.49 2.16
C LYS A 95 18.95 -5.23 2.73
N GLU A 96 18.12 -6.26 2.85
CA GLU A 96 16.86 -6.19 3.58
C GLU A 96 16.51 -7.57 4.11
N ASP A 97 16.08 -7.65 5.36
CA ASP A 97 15.51 -8.90 5.86
C ASP A 97 14.09 -9.03 5.33
N ILE A 98 13.96 -9.80 4.24
CA ILE A 98 12.69 -10.18 3.65
C ILE A 98 12.37 -11.58 4.15
N PRO A 99 11.19 -11.81 4.77
CA PRO A 99 10.81 -13.15 5.19
C PRO A 99 10.83 -14.10 3.99
N TYR A 100 11.68 -15.13 4.05
CA TYR A 100 11.78 -16.11 2.98
C TYR A 100 10.50 -16.94 2.91
N THR A 101 9.68 -16.65 1.91
CA THR A 101 8.58 -17.52 1.50
C THR A 101 8.50 -17.50 -0.03
N PRO A 102 8.74 -18.62 -0.73
CA PRO A 102 8.73 -18.67 -2.21
C PRO A 102 7.41 -18.23 -2.87
N ILE A 103 6.34 -18.07 -2.09
CA ILE A 103 4.99 -17.69 -2.51
C ILE A 103 4.50 -16.39 -1.87
N GLY A 104 5.25 -15.78 -0.96
CA GLY A 104 4.82 -14.56 -0.26
C GLY A 104 5.24 -13.26 -0.92
N LEU A 105 5.93 -13.30 -2.07
CA LEU A 105 6.24 -12.08 -2.80
C LEU A 105 5.08 -11.71 -3.74
N SER A 106 4.46 -10.56 -3.54
CA SER A 106 3.47 -10.03 -4.50
C SER A 106 4.15 -9.44 -5.73
N SER A 107 3.40 -9.22 -6.82
CA SER A 107 3.90 -8.55 -8.03
C SER A 107 4.61 -7.23 -7.70
N LEU A 108 5.69 -6.94 -8.45
CA LEU A 108 6.43 -5.68 -8.36
C LEU A 108 5.52 -4.55 -8.85
N ARG A 109 5.44 -3.44 -8.10
CA ARG A 109 4.60 -2.30 -8.49
C ARG A 109 5.43 -1.07 -8.80
N ILE A 110 5.07 -0.40 -9.89
CA ILE A 110 5.75 0.79 -10.38
C ILE A 110 4.76 1.95 -10.54
N ALA A 111 5.04 3.07 -9.90
CA ALA A 111 4.31 4.34 -10.04
C ALA A 111 5.17 5.50 -9.51
N ASP A 112 4.81 6.74 -9.83
CA ASP A 112 5.35 7.93 -9.17
C ASP A 112 4.57 8.14 -7.86
N VAL A 113 5.18 7.80 -6.72
CA VAL A 113 4.51 7.82 -5.41
C VAL A 113 4.67 9.20 -4.79
N ASN A 114 5.85 9.81 -4.91
CA ASN A 114 6.17 11.09 -4.27
C ASN A 114 5.87 12.33 -5.15
N GLY A 115 5.40 12.14 -6.38
CA GLY A 115 4.97 13.20 -7.29
C GLY A 115 6.14 13.94 -7.95
N ASP A 116 7.33 13.34 -8.02
CA ASP A 116 8.53 13.99 -8.59
C ASP A 116 8.73 13.74 -10.10
N GLY A 117 7.83 12.98 -10.72
CA GLY A 117 7.86 12.60 -12.13
C GLY A 117 8.75 11.40 -12.44
N LEU A 118 9.42 10.81 -11.44
CA LEU A 118 10.20 9.59 -11.58
C LEU A 118 9.37 8.37 -11.16
N LYS A 119 9.76 7.20 -11.67
CA LYS A 119 9.10 5.94 -11.31
C LYS A 119 9.71 5.39 -10.04
N ASP A 120 8.90 5.19 -9.02
CA ASP A 120 9.24 4.50 -7.79
C ASP A 120 8.86 3.02 -7.87
N ILE A 121 9.39 2.26 -6.93
CA ILE A 121 9.17 0.82 -6.82
C ILE A 121 8.54 0.51 -5.46
N LYS A 122 7.48 -0.28 -5.45
CA LYS A 122 6.90 -0.89 -4.24
C LYS A 122 6.96 -2.40 -4.32
N ILE A 123 7.49 -3.01 -3.27
CA ILE A 123 7.52 -4.46 -3.04
C ILE A 123 6.78 -4.75 -1.74
N ILE A 124 5.96 -5.80 -1.77
CA ILE A 124 5.28 -6.33 -0.60
C ILE A 124 5.64 -7.81 -0.48
N SER A 125 6.16 -8.19 0.69
CA SER A 125 6.41 -9.59 1.06
C SER A 125 5.56 -9.99 2.27
N TYR A 126 4.81 -11.08 2.15
CA TYR A 126 3.96 -11.63 3.20
C TYR A 126 4.74 -12.62 4.07
N TYR A 127 4.53 -12.55 5.39
CA TYR A 127 5.19 -13.44 6.37
C TYR A 127 4.55 -14.85 6.42
N MET A 128 3.44 -15.08 5.70
CA MET A 128 2.73 -16.37 5.59
C MET A 128 2.34 -17.02 6.94
N GLY A 129 2.07 -16.19 7.96
CA GLY A 129 1.55 -16.65 9.25
C GLY A 129 0.09 -17.10 9.19
N ASN A 130 -0.45 -17.51 10.35
CA ASN A 130 -1.88 -17.86 10.51
C ASN A 130 -2.63 -16.80 11.33
N GLY A 131 -3.95 -16.71 11.14
CA GLY A 131 -4.80 -15.76 11.88
C GLY A 131 -4.34 -14.31 11.67
N LEU A 132 -4.26 -13.50 12.72
CA LEU A 132 -3.80 -12.10 12.60
C LEU A 132 -2.33 -11.94 12.20
N ALA A 133 -1.52 -13.00 12.30
CA ALA A 133 -0.15 -13.01 11.83
C ALA A 133 -0.07 -13.21 10.31
N SER A 134 -1.12 -13.74 9.65
CA SER A 134 -1.16 -13.86 8.19
C SER A 134 -1.18 -12.50 7.50
N LEU A 135 -1.62 -11.46 8.21
CA LEU A 135 -1.66 -10.08 7.73
C LEU A 135 -0.30 -9.39 7.81
N ASN A 136 0.71 -9.99 8.46
CA ASN A 136 2.03 -9.37 8.58
C ASN A 136 2.69 -9.30 7.20
N VAL A 137 3.13 -8.10 6.85
CA VAL A 137 3.85 -7.83 5.61
C VAL A 137 5.08 -6.97 5.86
N LYS A 138 6.09 -7.15 5.02
CA LYS A 138 7.18 -6.22 4.83
C LYS A 138 6.86 -5.39 3.60
N VAL A 139 6.78 -4.07 3.75
CA VAL A 139 6.61 -3.14 2.64
C VAL A 139 7.96 -2.46 2.40
N ILE A 140 8.38 -2.44 1.14
CA ILE A 140 9.66 -1.85 0.73
C ILE A 140 9.40 -0.91 -0.43
N TYR A 141 9.82 0.33 -0.27
CA TYR A 141 9.88 1.34 -1.32
C TYR A 141 11.31 1.58 -1.76
N PHE A 142 11.47 1.81 -3.06
CA PHE A 142 12.66 2.45 -3.61
C PHE A 142 12.22 3.69 -4.36
N PHE A 143 12.51 4.85 -3.78
CA PHE A 143 12.24 6.14 -4.39
C PHE A 143 13.37 6.51 -5.33
N GLN A 144 13.07 6.66 -6.62
CA GLN A 144 14.08 6.99 -7.61
C GLN A 144 14.59 8.42 -7.37
N GLN A 145 15.87 8.64 -7.63
CA GLN A 145 16.50 9.95 -7.52
C GLN A 145 16.92 10.42 -8.91
N ALA A 146 17.06 11.74 -9.10
CA ALA A 146 17.42 12.33 -10.40
C ALA A 146 18.75 11.81 -11.00
N ASN A 147 19.64 11.24 -10.17
CA ASN A 147 20.88 10.61 -10.61
C ASN A 147 20.73 9.12 -11.01
N GLY A 148 19.50 8.58 -11.04
CA GLY A 148 19.19 7.18 -11.33
C GLY A 148 19.38 6.22 -10.15
N GLY A 149 19.87 6.71 -9.01
CA GLY A 149 19.95 5.94 -7.75
C GLY A 149 18.59 5.85 -7.05
N PHE A 150 18.56 5.13 -5.93
CA PHE A 150 17.34 4.99 -5.11
C PHE A 150 17.59 5.22 -3.64
N ILE A 151 16.61 5.83 -2.97
CA ILE A 151 16.48 5.83 -1.52
C ILE A 151 15.54 4.70 -1.14
N LYS A 152 16.03 3.76 -0.34
CA LYS A 152 15.25 2.62 0.15
C LYS A 152 14.58 2.98 1.46
N ILE A 153 13.28 2.70 1.56
CA ILE A 153 12.50 2.73 2.80
C ILE A 153 11.87 1.35 2.98
N ALA A 154 11.96 0.78 4.18
CA ALA A 154 11.32 -0.50 4.47
C ALA A 154 10.72 -0.50 5.87
N TYR A 155 9.53 -1.08 6.02
CA TYR A 155 8.84 -1.16 7.30
C TYR A 155 7.91 -2.37 7.36
N GLU A 156 7.57 -2.77 8.59
CA GLU A 156 6.55 -3.79 8.86
C GLU A 156 5.16 -3.17 8.97
N ASP A 157 4.19 -3.87 8.43
CA ASP A 157 2.80 -3.43 8.36
C ASP A 157 1.82 -4.60 8.50
N LYS A 158 0.52 -4.29 8.63
CA LYS A 158 -0.54 -5.27 8.47
C LYS A 158 -1.38 -4.98 7.23
N MET A 159 -1.70 -6.02 6.49
CA MET A 159 -2.35 -5.91 5.20
C MET A 159 -2.92 -7.26 4.75
N GLY A 160 -4.18 -7.27 4.30
CA GLY A 160 -4.79 -8.46 3.70
C GLY A 160 -4.45 -8.58 2.22
N ASP A 161 -4.68 -7.49 1.48
CA ASP A 161 -4.34 -7.28 0.08
C ASP A 161 -3.62 -5.95 -0.08
N ASN A 162 -2.95 -5.70 -1.22
CA ASN A 162 -2.24 -4.45 -1.48
C ASN A 162 -3.10 -3.21 -1.14
N ARG A 163 -2.73 -2.53 -0.06
CA ARG A 163 -3.30 -1.24 0.30
C ARG A 163 -2.61 -0.18 -0.52
N LEU A 164 -3.40 0.42 -1.40
CA LEU A 164 -2.99 1.49 -2.29
C LEU A 164 -2.84 2.81 -1.53
N GLU A 165 -1.84 3.58 -1.94
CA GLU A 165 -1.62 4.96 -1.50
C GLU A 165 -2.76 5.85 -2.01
N ARG A 166 -2.93 7.01 -1.37
CA ARG A 166 -4.05 7.91 -1.62
C ARG A 166 -3.57 9.35 -1.68
N ASP A 167 -4.11 10.14 -2.58
CA ASP A 167 -3.82 11.57 -2.69
C ASP A 167 -4.87 12.33 -1.86
N PHE A 168 -4.54 12.63 -0.60
CA PHE A 168 -5.51 13.21 0.34
C PHE A 168 -5.77 14.69 0.06
N ASP A 169 -4.81 15.44 -0.47
CA ASP A 169 -4.92 16.88 -0.73
C ASP A 169 -4.82 17.30 -2.21
N GLY A 170 -4.68 16.35 -3.13
CA GLY A 170 -4.72 16.60 -4.57
C GLY A 170 -3.42 17.15 -5.14
N ASP A 171 -2.29 16.97 -4.43
CA ASP A 171 -0.99 17.51 -4.81
C ASP A 171 -0.18 16.57 -5.72
N GLY A 172 -0.66 15.35 -5.94
CA GLY A 172 0.00 14.30 -6.73
C GLY A 172 1.11 13.55 -5.97
N ASN A 173 1.40 13.89 -4.73
CA ASN A 173 2.26 13.14 -3.81
C ASN A 173 1.37 12.24 -2.94
N PHE A 174 1.30 10.96 -3.28
CA PHE A 174 0.37 10.04 -2.65
C PHE A 174 0.83 9.65 -1.24
N GLU A 175 -0.04 9.89 -0.26
CA GLU A 175 0.18 9.44 1.11
C GLU A 175 0.23 7.92 1.21
N ILE A 176 1.30 7.45 1.84
CA ILE A 176 1.48 6.11 2.32
C ILE A 176 0.68 5.94 3.59
N ILE A 177 -0.31 5.07 3.53
CA ILE A 177 -1.08 4.67 4.71
C ILE A 177 -0.32 3.52 5.39
N THR A 178 -0.46 3.36 6.70
CA THR A 178 -0.07 2.12 7.42
C THR A 178 -1.24 1.56 8.22
N MET A 179 -1.16 0.31 8.65
CA MET A 179 -2.16 -0.35 9.49
C MET A 179 -1.49 -1.26 10.52
N LYS A 180 -1.69 -1.00 11.81
CA LYS A 180 -1.17 -1.86 12.90
C LYS A 180 -2.25 -2.27 13.88
N ILE A 181 -2.00 -3.33 14.64
CA ILE A 181 -2.83 -3.65 15.81
C ILE A 181 -2.36 -2.75 16.95
N GLN A 182 -3.31 -2.05 17.56
CA GLN A 182 -3.08 -1.24 18.74
C GLN A 182 -4.08 -1.60 19.83
N GLY A 183 -3.56 -1.96 21.01
CA GLY A 183 -4.36 -2.13 22.21
C GLY A 183 -4.64 -0.79 22.89
N HIS A 184 -5.88 -0.59 23.36
CA HIS A 184 -6.23 0.50 24.27
C HIS A 184 -7.31 0.03 25.24
N LYS A 185 -7.01 0.11 26.55
CA LYS A 185 -7.85 -0.46 27.63
C LYS A 185 -8.15 -1.95 27.32
N ASN A 186 -9.42 -2.33 27.24
CA ASN A 186 -9.86 -3.72 27.04
C ASN A 186 -10.21 -4.04 25.58
N HIS A 187 -9.71 -3.27 24.61
CA HIS A 187 -10.04 -3.40 23.19
C HIS A 187 -8.79 -3.30 22.31
N ASN A 188 -8.87 -3.94 21.14
CA ASN A 188 -7.87 -3.83 20.07
C ASN A 188 -8.45 -3.08 18.87
N TYR A 189 -7.59 -2.36 18.17
CA TYR A 189 -7.95 -1.50 17.06
C TYR A 189 -6.97 -1.68 15.91
N TRP A 190 -7.47 -1.56 14.69
CA TRP A 190 -6.67 -1.20 13.53
C TRP A 190 -6.32 0.28 13.63
N LEU A 191 -5.04 0.58 13.84
CA LEU A 191 -4.48 1.92 13.89
C LEU A 191 -3.92 2.26 12.51
N PHE A 192 -4.40 3.36 11.93
CA PHE A 192 -3.89 3.86 10.65
C PHE A 192 -3.17 5.18 10.84
N ASN A 193 -1.98 5.31 10.27
CA ASN A 193 -1.23 6.56 10.13
C ASN A 193 -1.00 6.85 8.65
N ILE A 194 -0.71 8.11 8.31
CA ILE A 194 -0.38 8.55 6.94
C ILE A 194 0.98 9.26 6.89
N TYR A 195 1.69 9.06 5.79
CA TYR A 195 3.06 9.50 5.59
C TYR A 195 3.32 9.91 4.16
N ASN A 196 4.21 10.88 3.94
CA ASN A 196 4.76 11.21 2.63
C ASN A 196 6.26 10.94 2.60
N PHE A 197 6.78 10.71 1.40
CA PHE A 197 8.21 10.79 1.15
C PHE A 197 8.57 12.19 0.69
N VAL A 198 9.30 12.94 1.52
CA VAL A 198 9.65 14.33 1.26
C VAL A 198 11.11 14.56 1.65
N ASN A 199 11.89 15.18 0.77
CA ASN A 199 13.30 15.51 1.01
C ASN A 199 14.15 14.29 1.44
N GLY A 200 13.93 13.14 0.78
CA GLY A 200 14.75 11.94 0.99
C GLY A 200 14.40 11.13 2.25
N LYS A 201 13.29 11.44 2.93
CA LYS A 201 12.84 10.74 4.14
C LYS A 201 11.33 10.59 4.17
N ILE A 202 10.86 9.62 4.95
CA ILE A 202 9.45 9.51 5.28
C ILE A 202 9.11 10.48 6.41
N GLU A 203 8.04 11.25 6.23
CA GLU A 203 7.49 12.13 7.25
C GLU A 203 6.04 11.76 7.57
N ASN A 204 5.69 11.75 8.85
CA ASN A 204 4.30 11.60 9.26
C ASN A 204 3.51 12.86 8.90
N VAL A 205 2.42 12.70 8.15
CA VAL A 205 1.56 13.81 7.69
C VAL A 205 0.14 13.68 8.19
N ASN A 206 -0.04 13.05 9.36
CA ASN A 206 -1.33 12.81 9.99
C ASN A 206 -2.22 14.07 10.12
N SER A 207 -1.61 15.25 10.21
CA SER A 207 -2.32 16.53 10.27
C SER A 207 -3.09 16.87 8.99
N LYS A 208 -2.73 16.30 7.82
CA LYS A 208 -3.45 16.55 6.55
C LYS A 208 -4.94 16.22 6.69
N GLU A 209 -5.26 15.04 7.25
CA GLU A 209 -6.64 14.53 7.30
C GLU A 209 -7.07 13.99 8.68
N ASN A 210 -6.59 14.67 9.72
CA ASN A 210 -6.92 14.39 11.12
C ASN A 210 -6.54 12.97 11.62
N TYR A 211 -5.57 12.30 11.02
CA TYR A 211 -5.04 11.00 11.44
C TYR A 211 -4.19 11.08 12.74
N PRO A 212 -3.84 9.97 13.41
CA PRO A 212 -4.24 8.61 13.10
C PRO A 212 -5.73 8.40 13.33
N ILE A 213 -6.28 7.40 12.65
CA ILE A 213 -7.63 6.90 12.89
C ILE A 213 -7.57 5.49 13.46
N MET A 214 -8.58 5.12 14.23
CA MET A 214 -8.67 3.81 14.85
C MET A 214 -10.01 3.16 14.52
N VAL A 215 -9.97 1.92 14.02
CA VAL A 215 -11.14 1.10 13.73
C VAL A 215 -11.12 -0.09 14.67
N GLN A 216 -12.19 -0.31 15.44
CA GLN A 216 -12.20 -1.39 16.43
C GLN A 216 -12.16 -2.76 15.75
N ILE A 217 -11.31 -3.67 16.23
CA ILE A 217 -11.30 -5.06 15.77
C ILE A 217 -12.47 -5.79 16.46
N LEU A 218 -13.37 -6.34 15.66
CA LEU A 218 -14.55 -7.09 16.10
C LEU A 218 -14.59 -8.48 15.45
N ASN A 219 -15.49 -9.33 15.91
CA ASN A 219 -15.79 -10.63 15.27
C ASN A 219 -16.57 -10.51 13.94
N ARG A 220 -16.72 -9.27 13.45
CA ARG A 220 -17.31 -8.92 12.17
C ARG A 220 -16.47 -7.81 11.56
N GLU A 221 -16.48 -7.70 10.24
CA GLU A 221 -15.81 -6.60 9.57
C GLU A 221 -16.43 -5.25 9.95
N THR A 222 -15.56 -4.26 10.11
CA THR A 222 -15.95 -2.87 10.34
C THR A 222 -14.88 -1.99 9.76
N PHE A 223 -15.31 -0.92 9.11
CA PHE A 223 -14.44 0.06 8.46
C PHE A 223 -14.59 1.45 9.07
N LYS A 224 -15.54 1.59 10.01
CA LYS A 224 -15.88 2.86 10.64
C LYS A 224 -14.88 3.20 11.74
N ILE A 225 -14.43 4.44 11.74
CA ILE A 225 -13.68 5.03 12.84
C ILE A 225 -14.49 4.85 14.13
N THR A 226 -13.85 4.33 15.17
CA THR A 226 -14.52 4.03 16.42
C THR A 226 -14.99 5.30 17.13
N SER A 227 -16.19 5.26 17.71
CA SER A 227 -16.70 6.30 18.59
C SER A 227 -16.33 6.08 20.07
N LYS A 228 -15.59 5.01 20.39
CA LYS A 228 -15.17 4.68 21.78
C LYS A 228 -13.94 5.45 22.24
N LEU A 229 -13.27 6.14 21.32
CA LEU A 229 -12.08 6.94 21.55
C LEU A 229 -12.36 8.34 21.00
N SER A 230 -11.98 9.36 21.76
CA SER A 230 -11.91 10.73 21.25
C SER A 230 -10.76 10.87 20.24
N ARG A 231 -10.82 11.89 19.38
CA ARG A 231 -9.69 12.17 18.46
C ARG A 231 -8.40 12.48 19.23
N GLN A 232 -8.48 13.18 20.36
CA GLN A 232 -7.33 13.45 21.22
C GLN A 232 -6.69 12.17 21.76
N GLU A 233 -7.49 11.18 22.18
CA GLU A 233 -6.98 9.86 22.56
C GLU A 233 -6.30 9.15 21.38
N MET A 234 -6.89 9.20 20.18
CA MET A 234 -6.26 8.58 18.99
C MET A 234 -4.91 9.21 18.66
N LYS A 235 -4.75 10.54 18.77
CA LYS A 235 -3.49 11.24 18.48
C LYS A 235 -2.30 10.76 19.32
N GLN A 236 -2.55 10.17 20.50
CA GLN A 236 -1.48 9.60 21.34
C GLN A 236 -0.76 8.42 20.67
N TYR A 237 -1.38 7.80 19.66
CA TYR A 237 -0.83 6.67 18.89
C TYR A 237 -0.21 7.09 17.56
N GLN A 238 0.04 8.38 17.36
CA GLN A 238 0.79 8.85 16.20
C GLN A 238 2.20 8.26 16.21
N VAL A 239 2.65 7.78 15.05
CA VAL A 239 4.02 7.30 14.90
C VAL A 239 4.79 8.15 13.91
N ASN A 240 5.84 8.81 14.42
CA ASN A 240 6.58 9.83 13.69
C ASN A 240 7.62 9.28 12.70
N ASN A 241 8.10 8.04 12.89
CA ASN A 241 9.10 7.44 12.01
C ASN A 241 8.74 5.98 11.70
N LEU A 242 8.75 5.62 10.40
CA LEU A 242 8.46 4.27 9.94
C LEU A 242 9.63 3.28 10.10
N GLU A 243 10.86 3.76 10.22
CA GLU A 243 12.08 2.93 10.19
C GLU A 243 12.43 2.31 11.56
N ASN A 244 12.07 2.97 12.67
CA ASN A 244 12.34 2.49 14.03
C ASN A 244 11.24 1.56 14.57
N TYR A 245 10.50 0.89 13.67
CA TYR A 245 9.29 0.14 14.03
C TYR A 245 9.51 -1.34 14.35
N ASN A 246 10.75 -1.71 14.66
CA ASN A 246 11.08 -3.02 15.23
C ASN A 246 11.06 -2.87 16.75
N ASN A 247 9.90 -3.13 17.37
CA ASN A 247 9.82 -3.35 18.82
C ASN A 247 10.13 -4.81 19.14
#